data_AF-A0A6C0AQI4-F1
#
_entry.id   AF-A0A6C0AQI4-F1
#
_cell.length_a   1.000
_cell.length_b   1.000
_cell.length_c   1.000
_cell.angle_alpha   90.00
_cell.angle_beta   90.00
_cell.angle_gamma   90.00
#
_symmetry.space_group_name_H-M   'P 1'
#
loop_
_entity.id
_entity.type
_entity.pdbx_description
1 polymer ?
#
loop_
_entity_poly.entity_id
_entity_poly.type
_entity_poly.pdbx_seq_one_letter_code
_entity_poly.pdbx_strand_id
1 'polypeptide(L)'
;MKFCPTCRYYLYLSEVDSPTGDGTKTLMRVCRTCGYQEVDEGGLVLETDLKEKTSEGYKILMNEFTKSDPTLPHLDTIKCPKEECPTNTSGVKKDVIYLKYDAVNLKFLYICNVCDTHWRSKTAS
;
A
#
# COMPACT_ATOMS: atom_id res chain seq x y z
N MET A 1 -2.96 -9.45 -13.73
CA MET A 1 -2.22 -10.66 -14.13
C MET A 1 -3.20 -11.81 -14.30
N LYS A 2 -3.09 -12.62 -15.35
CA LYS A 2 -3.99 -13.76 -15.63
C LYS A 2 -3.26 -15.09 -15.46
N PHE A 3 -3.97 -16.10 -14.97
CA PHE A 3 -3.44 -17.43 -14.69
C PHE A 3 -4.23 -18.49 -15.45
N CYS A 4 -3.56 -19.57 -15.83
CA CYS A 4 -4.18 -20.68 -16.54
C CYS A 4 -5.27 -21.34 -15.68
N PRO A 5 -6.48 -21.57 -16.21
CA PRO A 5 -7.56 -22.21 -15.46
C PRO A 5 -7.24 -23.66 -15.07
N THR A 6 -6.40 -24.36 -15.85
CA THR A 6 -6.07 -25.78 -15.64
C THR A 6 -4.97 -26.01 -14.60
N CYS A 7 -3.86 -25.28 -14.72
CA CYS A 7 -2.66 -25.52 -13.91
C CYS A 7 -2.26 -24.34 -13.02
N ARG A 8 -3.02 -23.24 -13.03
CA ARG A 8 -2.75 -22.00 -12.28
C ARG A 8 -1.37 -21.37 -12.56
N TYR A 9 -0.69 -21.78 -13.62
CA TYR A 9 0.55 -21.17 -14.08
C TYR A 9 0.30 -19.80 -14.72
N TYR A 10 1.27 -18.89 -14.62
CA TYR A 10 1.17 -17.56 -15.20
C TYR A 10 1.08 -17.62 -16.73
N LEU A 11 0.19 -16.81 -17.32
CA LEU A 11 0.04 -16.73 -18.78
C LEU A 11 0.96 -15.66 -19.37
N TYR A 12 1.80 -16.06 -20.31
CA TYR A 12 2.73 -15.19 -21.02
C TYR A 12 2.08 -14.58 -22.26
N LEU A 13 2.48 -13.35 -22.61
CA LEU A 13 2.02 -12.71 -23.84
C LEU A 13 2.79 -13.26 -25.05
N SER A 14 2.07 -13.51 -26.14
CA SER A 14 2.59 -13.93 -27.45
C SER A 14 1.79 -13.28 -28.58
N GLU A 15 2.46 -12.91 -29.66
CA GLU A 15 1.81 -12.45 -30.88
C GLU A 15 1.55 -13.62 -31.83
N VAL A 16 0.39 -13.62 -32.49
CA VAL A 16 0.04 -14.58 -33.55
C VAL A 16 -0.55 -13.82 -34.73
N ASP A 17 -0.24 -14.26 -35.95
CA ASP A 17 -0.81 -13.67 -37.16
C ASP A 17 -2.32 -13.87 -37.20
N SER A 18 -3.06 -12.80 -37.48
CA SER A 18 -4.51 -12.88 -37.61
C SER A 18 -4.91 -13.77 -38.79
N PRO A 19 -5.96 -14.60 -38.65
CA PRO A 19 -6.40 -15.52 -39.70
C PRO A 19 -6.95 -14.81 -40.96
N THR A 20 -7.14 -13.49 -40.92
CA THR A 20 -7.70 -12.67 -42.01
C THR A 20 -6.68 -12.26 -43.09
N GLY A 21 -5.39 -12.58 -42.96
CA GLY A 21 -4.40 -12.37 -44.04
C GLY A 21 -3.97 -10.92 -44.27
N ASP A 22 -4.50 -9.94 -43.53
CA ASP A 22 -4.16 -8.51 -43.63
C ASP A 22 -2.85 -8.11 -42.93
N GLY A 23 -2.02 -9.06 -42.51
CA GLY A 23 -0.77 -8.78 -41.78
C GLY A 23 -0.96 -8.16 -40.39
N THR A 24 -2.19 -8.21 -39.85
CA THR A 24 -2.47 -7.78 -38.48
C THR A 24 -2.06 -8.88 -37.48
N LYS A 25 -1.46 -8.50 -36.36
CA LYS A 25 -1.07 -9.42 -35.29
C LYS A 25 -2.07 -9.34 -34.15
N THR A 26 -2.52 -10.48 -33.66
CA THR A 26 -3.39 -10.60 -32.48
C THR A 26 -2.54 -10.94 -31.25
N LEU A 27 -2.81 -10.25 -30.14
CA LEU A 27 -2.16 -10.52 -28.87
C LEU A 27 -2.86 -11.69 -28.16
N MET A 28 -2.10 -12.70 -27.79
CA MET A 28 -2.60 -13.87 -27.05
C MET A 28 -1.85 -14.07 -25.75
N ARG A 29 -2.49 -14.78 -24.83
CA ARG A 29 -1.93 -15.25 -23.56
C ARG A 29 -1.78 -16.76 -23.59
N VAL A 30 -0.56 -17.25 -23.41
CA VAL A 30 -0.21 -18.66 -23.53
C VAL A 30 0.40 -19.20 -22.23
N CYS A 31 -0.08 -20.36 -21.82
CA CYS A 31 0.48 -21.14 -20.72
C CYS A 31 1.63 -22.02 -21.24
N ARG A 32 2.84 -21.82 -20.71
CA ARG A 32 4.02 -22.64 -21.08
C ARG A 32 4.01 -24.05 -20.51
N THR A 33 3.18 -24.33 -19.50
CA THR A 33 3.14 -25.63 -18.84
C THR A 33 2.20 -26.62 -19.51
N CYS A 34 1.00 -26.16 -19.90
CA CYS A 34 -0.05 -27.04 -20.47
C CYS A 34 -0.51 -26.64 -21.87
N GLY A 35 0.00 -25.54 -22.44
CA GLY A 35 -0.36 -25.09 -23.78
C GLY A 35 -1.71 -24.39 -23.91
N TYR A 36 -2.43 -24.12 -22.80
CA TYR A 36 -3.65 -23.31 -22.82
C TYR A 36 -3.40 -21.91 -23.41
N GLN A 37 -4.32 -21.42 -24.24
CA GLN A 37 -4.19 -20.14 -24.96
C GLN A 37 -5.52 -19.38 -24.90
N GLU A 38 -5.47 -18.07 -24.73
CA GLU A 38 -6.64 -17.19 -24.83
C GLU A 38 -6.26 -15.87 -25.51
N VAL A 39 -7.22 -15.22 -26.18
CA VAL A 39 -7.03 -13.90 -26.79
C VAL A 39 -7.00 -12.85 -25.69
N ASP A 40 -6.05 -11.92 -25.76
CA ASP A 40 -5.99 -10.78 -24.85
C ASP A 40 -6.87 -9.65 -25.40
N GLU A 41 -7.77 -9.12 -24.57
CA GLU A 41 -8.68 -8.02 -24.93
C GLU A 41 -7.97 -6.65 -25.01
N GLY A 42 -6.65 -6.61 -24.81
CA GLY A 42 -5.86 -5.39 -24.76
C GLY A 42 -5.95 -4.68 -23.40
N GLY A 43 -5.14 -3.63 -23.26
CA GLY A 43 -5.07 -2.81 -22.04
C GLY A 43 -3.65 -2.61 -21.53
N LEU A 44 -3.53 -2.15 -20.28
CA LEU A 44 -2.25 -1.87 -19.63
C LEU A 44 -1.50 -3.18 -19.32
N VAL A 45 -0.40 -3.42 -20.03
CA VAL A 45 0.44 -4.62 -19.88
C VAL A 45 1.48 -4.47 -18.78
N LEU A 46 2.14 -3.32 -18.75
CA LEU A 46 3.19 -3.00 -17.78
C LEU A 46 3.07 -1.52 -17.45
N GLU A 47 3.06 -1.23 -16.16
CA GLU A 47 3.20 0.12 -15.62
C GLU A 47 4.43 0.13 -14.72
N THR A 48 5.33 1.09 -14.98
CA THR A 48 6.48 1.33 -14.12
C THR A 48 6.20 2.57 -13.30
N ASP A 49 5.83 2.37 -12.04
CA ASP A 49 5.61 3.45 -11.10
C ASP A 49 6.91 3.77 -10.34
N LEU A 50 7.55 4.89 -10.68
CA LEU A 50 8.71 5.42 -9.95
C LEU A 50 8.26 6.26 -8.75
N LYS A 51 7.44 5.69 -7.86
CA LYS A 51 7.21 6.29 -6.55
C LYS A 51 8.52 6.26 -5.78
N GLU A 52 9.10 7.44 -5.53
CA GLU A 52 10.08 7.57 -4.46
C GLU A 52 9.47 6.95 -3.19
N LYS A 53 10.17 5.96 -2.61
CA LYS A 53 9.70 5.12 -1.49
C LYS A 53 9.34 5.89 -0.20
N THR A 54 9.37 7.22 -0.23
CA THR A 54 9.24 8.12 0.92
C THR A 54 7.80 8.33 1.38
N SER A 55 6.78 7.95 0.60
CA SER A 55 5.40 8.34 0.94
C SER A 55 4.58 7.27 1.68
N GLU A 56 4.81 5.96 1.52
CA GLU A 56 3.92 4.92 2.07
C GLU A 56 4.56 3.91 3.05
N GLY A 57 5.87 3.97 3.28
CA GLY A 57 6.56 3.06 4.21
C GLY A 57 6.01 3.09 5.66
N TYR A 58 5.38 4.20 6.05
CA TYR A 58 4.75 4.34 7.36
C TYR A 58 3.57 3.39 7.57
N LYS A 59 2.95 2.84 6.52
CA LYS A 59 1.84 1.89 6.66
C LYS A 59 2.25 0.62 7.41
N ILE A 60 3.50 0.18 7.26
CA ILE A 60 4.07 -0.95 8.01
C ILE A 60 4.20 -0.62 9.50
N LEU A 61 4.40 0.67 9.82
CA LEU A 61 4.50 1.16 11.20
C LEU A 61 3.13 1.36 11.86
N MET A 62 2.02 1.21 11.13
CA MET A 62 0.65 1.28 11.65
C MET A 62 0.10 -0.11 12.01
N ASN A 63 0.95 -0.96 12.61
CA ASN A 63 0.55 -2.28 13.05
C ASN A 63 -0.09 -2.23 14.45
N GLU A 64 -1.00 -3.15 14.74
CA GLU A 64 -1.66 -3.30 16.05
C GLU A 64 -0.63 -3.53 17.18
N PHE A 65 0.50 -4.19 16.86
CA PHE A 65 1.57 -4.45 17.82
C PHE A 65 2.45 -3.23 18.12
N THR A 66 2.46 -2.21 17.25
CA THR A 66 3.29 -1.00 17.47
C THR A 66 2.90 -0.30 18.77
N LYS A 67 1.63 -0.35 19.16
CA LYS A 67 1.14 0.19 20.44
C LYS A 67 1.71 -0.52 21.67
N SER A 68 2.07 -1.79 21.52
CA SER A 68 2.54 -2.64 22.62
C SER A 68 4.05 -2.58 22.83
N ASP A 69 4.77 -1.83 21.99
CA ASP A 69 6.22 -1.71 22.07
C ASP A 69 6.61 -0.64 23.12
N PRO A 70 7.19 -1.05 24.27
CA PRO A 70 7.56 -0.12 25.34
C PRO A 70 8.81 0.71 25.02
N THR A 71 9.50 0.43 23.92
CA THR A 71 10.70 1.17 23.50
C THR A 71 10.37 2.43 22.70
N LEU A 72 9.13 2.56 22.23
CA LEU A 72 8.71 3.73 21.49
C LEU A 72 8.55 4.95 22.41
N PRO A 73 8.85 6.15 21.92
CA PRO A 73 8.77 7.34 22.75
C PRO A 73 7.33 7.86 22.86
N HIS A 74 6.94 8.21 24.08
CA HIS A 74 5.61 8.71 24.43
C HIS A 74 5.63 10.22 24.73
N LEU A 75 4.57 10.91 24.34
CA LEU A 75 4.33 12.33 24.56
C LEU A 75 3.00 12.54 25.26
N ASP A 76 2.99 13.40 26.28
CA ASP A 76 1.80 13.81 27.04
C ASP A 76 1.36 15.25 26.71
N THR A 77 2.11 15.98 25.89
CA THR A 77 1.84 17.38 25.54
C THR A 77 0.85 17.53 24.39
N ILE A 78 0.83 16.58 23.44
CA ILE A 78 0.04 16.66 22.21
C ILE A 78 -1.42 16.26 22.47
N LYS A 79 -2.37 17.10 22.01
CA LYS A 79 -3.81 16.78 22.04
C LYS A 79 -4.15 15.82 20.90
N CYS A 80 -5.01 14.83 21.19
CA CYS A 80 -5.55 13.94 20.17
C CYS A 80 -6.48 14.75 19.24
N PRO A 81 -6.41 14.56 17.91
CA PRO A 81 -7.30 15.25 16.96
C PRO A 81 -8.75 14.75 17.02
N LYS A 82 -9.01 13.61 17.67
CA LYS A 82 -10.38 13.12 17.90
C LYS A 82 -10.96 13.86 19.10
N GLU A 83 -11.93 14.74 18.86
CA GLU A 83 -12.59 15.55 19.89
C GLU A 83 -13.23 14.68 20.99
N GLU A 84 -13.79 13.53 20.60
CA GLU A 84 -14.43 12.56 21.50
C GLU A 84 -13.43 11.76 22.36
N CYS A 85 -12.12 11.93 22.16
CA CYS A 85 -11.11 11.16 22.90
C CYS A 85 -11.23 11.42 24.42
N PRO A 86 -11.16 10.39 25.28
CA PRO A 86 -11.17 10.55 26.73
C PRO A 86 -10.07 11.49 27.26
N THR A 87 -8.96 11.65 26.51
CA THR A 87 -7.89 12.61 26.83
C THR A 87 -8.30 14.07 26.70
N ASN A 88 -9.34 14.35 25.91
CA ASN A 88 -9.87 15.68 25.65
C ASN A 88 -11.13 15.98 26.48
N THR A 89 -11.96 14.96 26.74
CA THR A 89 -13.27 15.12 27.39
C THR A 89 -13.30 14.74 28.87
N SER A 90 -12.56 13.71 29.27
CA SER A 90 -12.68 13.08 30.60
C SER A 90 -11.44 13.28 31.49
N GLY A 91 -10.48 14.10 31.06
CA GLY A 91 -9.26 14.40 31.83
C GLY A 91 -8.27 13.22 31.93
N VAL A 92 -8.43 12.18 31.11
CA VAL A 92 -7.47 11.06 31.05
C VAL A 92 -6.09 11.58 30.63
N LYS A 93 -5.03 11.05 31.25
CA LYS A 93 -3.66 11.44 30.91
C LYS A 93 -3.41 11.18 29.42
N LYS A 94 -2.92 12.19 28.73
CA LYS A 94 -2.54 12.08 27.32
C LYS A 94 -1.38 11.11 27.20
N ASP A 95 -1.52 10.21 26.24
CA ASP A 95 -0.48 9.27 25.90
C ASP A 95 -0.46 9.08 24.38
N VAL A 96 0.53 9.68 23.75
CA VAL A 96 0.71 9.70 22.30
C VAL A 96 2.09 9.16 21.96
N ILE A 97 2.13 8.04 21.26
CA ILE A 97 3.35 7.48 20.69
C ILE A 97 3.69 8.29 19.44
N TYR A 98 4.95 8.69 19.26
CA TYR A 98 5.41 9.31 18.02
C TYR A 98 6.52 8.51 17.35
N LEU A 99 6.44 8.37 16.03
CA LEU A 99 7.42 7.66 15.22
C LEU A 99 7.88 8.54 14.06
N LYS A 100 9.20 8.59 13.83
CA LYS A 100 9.81 9.29 12.69
C LYS A 100 9.97 8.29 11.55
N TYR A 101 9.16 8.41 10.50
CA TYR A 101 9.19 7.48 9.37
C TYR A 101 9.98 7.99 8.17
N ASP A 102 10.11 9.31 8.04
CA ASP A 102 10.91 9.95 7.00
C ASP A 102 11.86 10.92 7.68
N ALA A 103 13.12 10.48 7.82
CA ALA A 103 14.06 11.24 8.60
C ALA A 103 14.54 12.53 7.92
N VAL A 104 14.52 12.52 6.59
CA VAL A 104 14.96 13.62 5.72
C VAL A 104 13.90 14.71 5.69
N ASN A 105 12.64 14.33 5.46
CA ASN A 105 11.54 15.28 5.37
C ASN A 105 10.88 15.59 6.72
N LEU A 106 11.47 15.10 7.83
CA LEU A 106 10.97 15.26 9.20
C LEU A 106 9.47 14.90 9.33
N LYS A 107 9.06 13.80 8.70
CA LYS A 107 7.67 13.35 8.79
C LYS A 107 7.49 12.41 9.97
N PHE A 108 6.46 12.70 10.75
CA PHE A 108 6.12 11.98 11.96
C PHE A 108 4.74 11.33 11.84
N LEU A 109 4.61 10.16 12.43
CA LEU A 109 3.36 9.47 12.70
C LEU A 109 3.09 9.57 14.21
N TYR A 110 1.86 9.88 14.57
CA TYR A 110 1.39 9.96 15.95
C TYR A 110 0.27 8.94 16.15
N ILE A 111 0.29 8.24 17.27
CA ILE A 111 -0.71 7.23 17.64
C ILE A 111 -1.18 7.52 19.06
N CYS A 112 -2.47 7.75 19.24
CA CYS A 112 -3.04 7.91 20.58
C CYS A 112 -3.25 6.54 21.24
N ASN A 113 -2.61 6.30 22.38
CA ASN A 113 -2.69 5.04 23.11
C ASN A 113 -4.09 4.81 23.75
N VAL A 114 -4.90 5.87 23.86
CA VAL A 114 -6.21 5.86 24.55
C VAL A 114 -7.38 5.57 23.61
N CYS A 115 -7.37 6.09 22.38
CA CYS A 115 -8.48 5.94 21.43
C CYS A 115 -8.07 5.40 20.06
N ASP A 116 -6.82 4.95 19.90
CA ASP A 116 -6.25 4.33 18.70
C ASP A 116 -6.28 5.20 17.43
N THR A 117 -6.57 6.49 17.60
CA THR A 117 -6.52 7.45 16.51
C THR A 117 -5.06 7.69 16.12
N HIS A 118 -4.79 7.63 14.83
CA HIS A 118 -3.48 7.85 14.24
C HIS A 118 -3.51 9.05 13.29
N TRP A 119 -2.46 9.87 13.29
CA TRP A 119 -2.35 11.03 12.40
C TRP A 119 -0.90 11.33 12.04
N ARG A 120 -0.69 12.13 11.00
CA ARG A 120 0.64 12.49 10.50
C ARG A 120 0.93 13.97 10.75
N SER A 121 2.21 14.34 10.87
CA SER A 121 2.59 15.74 10.82
C SER A 121 2.13 16.35 9.50
N LYS A 122 1.55 17.56 9.55
CA LYS A 122 1.18 18.29 8.34
C LYS A 122 2.48 18.61 7.60
N THR A 123 2.61 18.14 6.36
CA THR A 123 3.64 18.66 5.45
C THR A 123 3.31 20.12 5.19
N ALA A 124 4.27 21.02 5.42
CA ALA A 124 4.15 22.42 5.01
C ALA A 124 3.76 22.43 3.52
N SER A 125 2.61 23.04 3.22
CA SER A 125 2.13 23.24 1.86
C SER A 125 2.82 24.45 1.24
#